data_AF-A0A4Q3IJ76-F1
#
_entry.id   AF-A0A4Q3IJ76-F1
#
_cell.length_a   1.000
_cell.length_b   1.000
_cell.length_c   1.000
_cell.angle_alpha   90.00
_cell.angle_beta   90.00
_cell.angle_gamma   90.00
#
_symmetry.space_group_name_H-M   'P 1'
#
loop_
_entity.id
_entity.type
_entity.pdbx_description
1 polymer ?
#
loop_
_entity_poly.entity_id
_entity_poly.type
_entity_poly.pdbx_seq_one_letter_code
_entity_poly.pdbx_strand_id
1 'polypeptide(L)'
;RGYPDWFYLLGQGQVLGVPTQLWIFLVVTIIAAIVLGMTTWGRATYAIGSNETAARFSGLRVDWVKMAIYSASGMAAALAAVIFVSRVSTTRSDMGTGIELDAITAVVLGGTSIFGGRGTILGTVLGLVLIQALKNGLSLAGVKSDGTIVLIGAVLILTILVSNFVYRGGTR
;
A
#
# COMPACT_ATOMS: atom_id res chain seq x y z
N ARG A 1 24.61 8.89 -19.61
CA ARG A 1 24.12 8.12 -18.44
C ARG A 1 24.08 9.11 -17.27
N GLY A 2 22.92 9.38 -16.67
CA GLY A 2 22.71 10.53 -15.78
C GLY A 2 22.81 10.24 -14.28
N TYR A 3 22.86 8.96 -13.88
CA TYR A 3 22.94 8.55 -12.48
C TYR A 3 24.18 7.68 -12.23
N PRO A 4 24.67 7.60 -10.98
CA PRO A 4 25.79 6.72 -10.62
C PRO A 4 25.40 5.23 -10.66
N ASP A 5 26.36 4.33 -10.90
CA ASP A 5 26.08 2.90 -11.15
C ASP A 5 25.38 2.19 -9.98
N TRP A 6 25.70 2.56 -8.73
CA TRP A 6 25.01 2.05 -7.55
C TRP A 6 23.52 2.35 -7.55
N PHE A 7 23.11 3.45 -8.18
CA PHE A 7 21.71 3.84 -8.27
C PHE A 7 20.95 2.92 -9.20
N TYR A 8 21.56 2.48 -10.31
CA TYR A 8 20.94 1.52 -11.23
C TYR A 8 20.83 0.12 -10.63
N LEU A 9 21.74 -0.28 -9.73
CA LEU A 9 21.64 -1.57 -9.05
C LEU A 9 20.35 -1.70 -8.21
N LEU A 10 19.85 -0.60 -7.64
CA LEU A 10 18.62 -0.61 -6.84
C LEU A 10 17.37 -0.96 -7.65
N GLY A 11 17.27 -0.50 -8.89
CA GLY A 11 16.07 -0.59 -9.73
C GLY A 11 16.24 -1.38 -11.04
N GLN A 12 17.45 -1.79 -11.38
CA GLN A 12 17.74 -2.59 -12.58
C GLN A 12 18.71 -3.74 -12.30
N GLY A 13 19.30 -3.79 -11.11
CA GLY A 13 20.16 -4.89 -10.69
C GLY A 13 19.37 -6.18 -10.48
N GLN A 14 20.01 -7.31 -10.77
CA GLN A 14 19.48 -8.64 -10.50
C GLN A 14 20.37 -9.33 -9.46
N VAL A 15 19.76 -9.78 -8.37
CA VAL A 15 20.43 -10.58 -7.34
C VAL A 15 19.79 -11.96 -7.36
N LEU A 16 20.60 -12.99 -7.59
CA LEU A 16 20.14 -14.40 -7.69
C LEU A 16 19.06 -14.63 -8.76
N GLY A 17 19.12 -13.89 -9.88
CA GLY A 17 18.13 -13.97 -10.96
C GLY A 17 16.80 -13.27 -10.69
N VAL A 18 16.65 -12.63 -9.52
CA VAL A 18 15.44 -11.87 -9.12
C VAL A 18 15.77 -10.37 -9.11
N PRO A 19 14.86 -9.51 -9.61
CA PRO A 19 15.05 -8.05 -9.54
C PRO A 19 15.24 -7.57 -8.10
N THR A 20 16.23 -6.71 -7.88
CA THR A 20 16.59 -6.20 -6.53
C THR A 20 15.42 -5.50 -5.83
N GLN A 21 14.49 -4.90 -6.58
CA GLN A 21 13.29 -4.27 -6.04
C GLN A 21 12.40 -5.24 -5.27
N LEU A 22 12.34 -6.50 -5.71
CA LEU A 22 11.50 -7.51 -5.07
C LEU A 22 12.04 -7.89 -3.69
N TRP A 23 13.37 -7.95 -3.55
CA TRP A 23 14.03 -8.13 -2.25
C TRP A 23 13.73 -6.98 -1.29
N ILE A 24 13.84 -5.74 -1.76
CA ILE A 24 13.53 -4.56 -0.94
C ILE A 24 12.06 -4.59 -0.52
N PHE A 25 11.15 -4.87 -1.45
CA PHE A 25 9.73 -5.01 -1.15
C PHE A 25 9.47 -6.09 -0.09
N LEU A 26 10.06 -7.27 -0.21
CA LEU A 26 9.91 -8.35 0.77
C LEU A 26 10.42 -7.95 2.15
N VAL A 27 11.61 -7.35 2.24
CA VAL A 27 12.18 -6.89 3.50
C VAL A 27 11.26 -5.86 4.17
N VAL A 28 10.81 -4.85 3.42
CA VAL A 28 9.90 -3.82 3.94
C VAL A 28 8.57 -4.42 4.39
N THR A 29 8.03 -5.37 3.62
CA THR A 29 6.77 -6.06 3.94
C THR A 29 6.89 -6.89 5.22
N ILE A 30 8.00 -7.62 5.39
CA ILE A 30 8.25 -8.41 6.60
C ILE A 30 8.43 -7.50 7.81
N ILE A 31 9.20 -6.42 7.69
CA ILE A 31 9.35 -5.43 8.76
C ILE A 31 7.99 -4.85 9.14
N ALA A 32 7.20 -4.43 8.17
CA ALA A 32 5.85 -3.92 8.42
C ALA A 32 4.97 -4.98 9.10
N ALA A 33 5.06 -6.26 8.68
CA ALA A 33 4.29 -7.37 9.24
C ALA A 33 4.60 -7.58 10.72
N ILE A 34 5.89 -7.58 11.07
CA ILE A 34 6.34 -7.71 12.45
C ILE A 34 5.94 -6.49 13.27
N VAL A 35 6.16 -5.28 12.73
CA VAL A 35 5.80 -4.04 13.42
C VAL A 35 4.30 -3.99 13.71
N LEU A 36 3.46 -4.30 12.73
CA LEU A 36 2.01 -4.24 12.89
C LEU A 36 1.44 -5.39 13.73
N GLY A 37 1.96 -6.61 13.56
CA GLY A 37 1.44 -7.81 14.20
C GLY A 37 1.98 -8.10 15.60
N MET A 38 3.23 -7.73 15.88
CA MET A 38 3.92 -8.15 17.12
C MET A 38 4.19 -7.00 18.09
N THR A 39 4.24 -5.74 17.63
CA THR A 39 4.63 -4.62 18.51
C THR A 39 3.45 -3.98 19.25
N THR A 40 3.76 -3.28 20.35
CA THR A 40 2.80 -2.43 21.07
C THR A 40 2.27 -1.29 20.19
N TRP A 41 3.11 -0.76 19.29
CA TRP A 41 2.73 0.28 18.35
C TRP A 41 1.65 -0.22 17.38
N GLY A 42 1.80 -1.44 16.85
CA GLY A 42 0.78 -2.06 16.00
C GLY A 42 -0.57 -2.21 16.71
N ARG A 43 -0.58 -2.69 17.95
CA ARG A 43 -1.80 -2.79 18.78
C ARG A 43 -2.45 -1.43 19.03
N ALA A 44 -1.64 -0.41 19.33
CA ALA A 44 -2.12 0.96 19.49
C ALA A 44 -2.77 1.50 18.20
N THR A 45 -2.18 1.21 17.03
CA THR A 45 -2.72 1.59 15.73
C THR A 45 -4.10 0.96 15.47
N TYR A 46 -4.28 -0.34 15.73
CA TYR A 46 -5.60 -0.98 15.61
C TYR A 46 -6.62 -0.41 16.60
N ALA A 47 -6.21 -0.16 17.85
CA ALA A 47 -7.09 0.42 18.87
C ALA A 47 -7.59 1.81 18.46
N ILE A 48 -6.67 2.69 18.04
CA ILE A 48 -7.00 4.04 17.55
C ILE A 48 -7.90 3.98 16.32
N GLY A 49 -7.61 3.05 15.40
CA GLY A 49 -8.42 2.87 14.19
C GLY A 49 -9.84 2.33 14.48
N SER A 50 -10.05 1.63 15.59
CA SER A 50 -11.38 1.13 15.96
C SER A 50 -12.25 2.19 16.65
N ASN A 51 -11.66 2.95 17.59
CA ASN A 51 -12.31 4.06 18.26
C ASN A 51 -11.25 4.98 18.88
N GLU A 52 -11.00 6.11 18.22
CA GLU A 52 -10.01 7.08 18.67
C GLU A 52 -10.31 7.66 20.05
N THR A 53 -11.58 7.99 20.30
CA THR A 53 -12.03 8.59 21.56
C THR A 53 -11.79 7.63 22.72
N ALA A 54 -12.16 6.36 22.56
CA ALA A 54 -11.92 5.32 23.55
C ALA A 54 -10.42 5.05 23.77
N ALA A 55 -9.62 5.08 22.69
CA ALA A 55 -8.17 4.95 22.79
C ALA A 55 -7.55 6.08 23.61
N ARG A 56 -7.99 7.33 23.41
CA ARG A 56 -7.54 8.50 24.17
C ARG A 56 -7.89 8.37 25.65
N PHE A 57 -9.11 7.95 25.99
CA PHE A 57 -9.52 7.71 27.39
C PHE A 57 -8.79 6.53 28.03
N SER A 58 -8.30 5.57 27.24
CA SER A 58 -7.51 4.43 27.71
C SER A 58 -6.02 4.76 27.92
N GLY A 59 -5.62 6.03 27.83
CA GLY A 59 -4.25 6.49 28.06
C GLY A 59 -3.31 6.34 26.87
N LEU A 60 -3.80 5.99 25.67
CA LEU A 60 -2.97 5.95 24.47
C LEU A 60 -2.65 7.38 24.01
N ARG A 61 -1.38 7.62 23.67
CA ARG A 61 -0.91 8.87 23.06
C ARG A 61 -1.29 8.93 21.59
N VAL A 62 -2.57 9.11 21.31
CA VAL A 62 -3.15 9.09 19.95
C VAL A 62 -2.37 9.99 18.98
N ASP A 63 -2.09 11.22 19.39
CA ASP A 63 -1.47 12.23 18.53
C ASP A 63 -0.04 11.81 18.10
N TRP A 64 0.73 11.21 19.01
CA TRP A 64 2.06 10.66 18.72
C TRP A 64 2.03 9.44 17.82
N VAL A 65 1.07 8.52 18.04
CA VAL A 65 0.93 7.33 17.21
C VAL A 65 0.51 7.73 15.79
N LYS A 66 -0.43 8.67 15.64
CA LYS A 66 -0.83 9.22 14.33
C LYS A 66 0.36 9.87 13.61
N MET A 67 1.13 10.71 14.31
CA MET A 67 2.33 11.33 13.73
C MET A 67 3.30 10.25 13.21
N ALA A 68 3.58 9.22 14.01
CA ALA A 68 4.43 8.12 13.59
C ALA A 68 3.88 7.35 12.36
N ILE A 69 2.56 7.13 12.27
CA ILE A 69 1.92 6.47 11.12
C ILE A 69 2.13 7.28 9.84
N TYR A 70 1.86 8.59 9.90
CA TYR A 70 2.04 9.47 8.73
C TYR A 70 3.52 9.60 8.33
N SER A 71 4.44 9.69 9.29
CA SER A 71 5.87 9.70 9.01
C SER A 71 6.36 8.39 8.39
N ALA A 72 5.89 7.24 8.88
CA ALA A 72 6.22 5.93 8.31
C ALA A 72 5.67 5.77 6.89
N SER A 73 4.45 6.26 6.62
CA SER A 73 3.88 6.29 5.26
C SER A 73 4.71 7.16 4.31
N GLY A 74 5.13 8.35 4.75
CA GLY A 74 6.03 9.22 3.98
C GLY A 74 7.38 8.58 3.69
N MET A 75 7.98 7.89 4.68
CA MET A 75 9.23 7.16 4.50
C MET A 75 9.09 6.00 3.51
N ALA A 76 7.98 5.25 3.57
CA ALA A 76 7.69 4.18 2.62
C ALA A 76 7.48 4.72 1.19
N ALA A 77 6.76 5.84 1.05
CA ALA A 77 6.56 6.51 -0.23
C ALA A 77 7.88 7.04 -0.81
N ALA A 78 8.75 7.64 0.02
CA ALA A 78 10.07 8.10 -0.40
C ALA A 78 10.95 6.95 -0.89
N LEU A 79 10.98 5.84 -0.16
CA LEU A 79 11.72 4.64 -0.55
C LEU A 79 11.19 4.07 -1.89
N ALA A 80 9.87 3.97 -2.03
CA ALA A 80 9.24 3.52 -3.27
C ALA A 80 9.56 4.43 -4.45
N ALA A 81 9.56 5.76 -4.25
CA ALA A 81 9.89 6.74 -5.27
C ALA A 81 11.35 6.62 -5.75
N VAL A 82 12.31 6.44 -4.84
CA VAL A 82 13.73 6.23 -5.18
C VAL A 82 13.91 4.98 -6.05
N ILE A 83 13.26 3.88 -5.69
CA ILE A 83 13.30 2.62 -6.44
C ILE A 83 12.64 2.79 -7.82
N PHE A 84 11.51 3.49 -7.87
CA PHE A 84 10.77 3.74 -9.11
C PHE A 84 11.58 4.59 -10.09
N VAL A 85 12.21 5.68 -9.64
CA VAL A 85 13.09 6.52 -10.46
C VAL A 85 14.32 5.73 -10.93
N SER A 86 14.91 4.93 -10.05
CA SER A 86 16.02 4.04 -10.41
C SER A 86 15.64 3.04 -11.52
N ARG A 87 14.42 2.48 -11.47
CA ARG A 87 13.92 1.55 -12.50
C ARG A 87 13.71 2.24 -13.84
N VAL A 88 13.03 3.39 -13.87
CA VAL A 88 12.62 4.05 -15.13
C VAL A 88 13.74 4.96 -15.68
N SER A 89 14.74 5.32 -14.88
CA SER A 89 15.90 6.15 -15.24
C SER A 89 15.56 7.56 -15.77
N THR A 90 14.31 7.98 -15.59
CA THR A 90 13.79 9.30 -15.92
C THR A 90 13.04 9.85 -14.72
N THR A 91 12.94 11.18 -14.62
CA THR A 91 12.24 11.87 -13.54
C THR A 91 11.30 12.86 -14.19
N ARG A 92 10.00 12.58 -14.18
CA ARG A 92 8.96 13.53 -14.57
C ARG A 92 7.99 13.67 -13.42
N SER A 93 7.48 14.88 -13.22
CA SER A 93 6.60 15.22 -12.10
C SER A 93 5.25 14.47 -12.15
N ASP A 94 4.85 13.99 -13.33
CA ASP A 94 3.58 13.29 -13.55
C ASP A 94 3.65 11.78 -13.32
N MET A 95 4.84 11.17 -13.18
CA MET A 95 4.95 9.71 -13.11
C MET A 95 4.38 9.07 -11.84
N GLY A 96 4.12 9.85 -10.79
CA GLY A 96 3.47 9.37 -9.56
C GLY A 96 1.94 9.33 -9.65
N THR A 97 1.35 9.99 -10.65
CA THR A 97 -0.08 10.24 -10.73
C THR A 97 -0.88 8.94 -10.85
N GLY A 98 -1.85 8.74 -9.97
CA GLY A 98 -2.74 7.57 -9.99
C GLY A 98 -2.19 6.35 -9.25
N ILE A 99 -0.91 6.36 -8.87
CA ILE A 99 -0.35 5.32 -7.99
C ILE A 99 -0.99 5.41 -6.59
N GLU A 100 -1.50 6.59 -6.19
CA GLU A 100 -2.25 6.72 -4.95
C GLU A 100 -3.57 5.94 -4.99
N LEU A 101 -4.28 6.03 -6.12
CA LEU A 101 -5.52 5.29 -6.35
C LEU A 101 -5.25 3.78 -6.38
N ASP A 102 -4.19 3.34 -7.04
CA ASP A 102 -3.76 1.93 -7.06
C ASP A 102 -3.47 1.42 -5.65
N ALA A 103 -2.73 2.20 -4.85
CA ALA A 103 -2.34 1.83 -3.50
C ALA A 103 -3.57 1.68 -2.58
N ILE A 104 -4.50 2.63 -2.63
CA ILE A 104 -5.74 2.57 -1.84
C ILE A 104 -6.59 1.38 -2.31
N THR A 105 -6.73 1.18 -3.62
CA THR A 105 -7.53 0.08 -4.17
C THR A 105 -6.98 -1.28 -3.78
N ALA A 106 -5.66 -1.49 -3.87
CA ALA A 106 -5.00 -2.72 -3.48
C ALA A 106 -5.20 -3.05 -1.99
N VAL A 107 -5.03 -2.05 -1.11
CA VAL A 107 -5.14 -2.23 0.35
C VAL A 107 -6.57 -2.52 0.79
N VAL A 108 -7.55 -1.84 0.18
CA VAL A 108 -8.98 -2.04 0.46
C VAL A 108 -9.48 -3.36 -0.12
N LEU A 109 -9.07 -3.73 -1.34
CA LEU A 109 -9.34 -5.04 -1.94
C LEU A 109 -8.74 -6.18 -1.10
N GLY A 110 -7.57 -5.93 -0.51
CA GLY A 110 -6.93 -6.81 0.46
C GLY A 110 -7.67 -6.97 1.79
N GLY A 111 -8.82 -6.32 1.98
CA GLY A 111 -9.66 -6.45 3.17
C GLY A 111 -9.34 -5.47 4.30
N THR A 112 -8.54 -4.43 4.04
CA THR A 112 -8.33 -3.37 5.02
C THR A 112 -9.56 -2.46 5.09
N SER A 113 -10.01 -2.16 6.30
CA SER A 113 -11.17 -1.28 6.52
C SER A 113 -10.80 0.17 6.23
N ILE A 114 -11.62 0.86 5.42
CA ILE A 114 -11.51 2.32 5.20
C ILE A 114 -11.78 3.10 6.48
N PHE A 115 -12.67 2.58 7.34
CA PHE A 115 -13.01 3.21 8.61
C PHE A 115 -11.98 2.92 9.71
N GLY A 116 -10.94 2.12 9.42
CA GLY A 116 -9.89 1.78 10.36
C GLY A 116 -10.19 0.55 11.23
N GLY A 117 -9.21 0.21 12.07
CA GLY A 117 -9.32 -0.81 13.12
C GLY A 117 -9.26 -2.27 12.64
N ARG A 118 -9.20 -2.52 11.33
CA ARG A 118 -9.10 -3.87 10.75
C ARG A 118 -8.28 -3.88 9.46
N GLY A 119 -7.52 -4.95 9.27
CA GLY A 119 -6.69 -5.19 8.08
C GLY A 119 -5.51 -6.09 8.41
N THR A 120 -4.93 -6.75 7.42
CA THR A 120 -3.71 -7.56 7.59
C THR A 120 -2.74 -7.28 6.46
N ILE A 121 -1.43 -7.39 6.74
CA ILE A 121 -0.40 -7.17 5.71
C ILE A 121 -0.42 -8.26 4.65
N LEU A 122 -0.78 -9.49 5.00
CA LEU A 122 -0.99 -10.54 4.01
C LEU A 122 -2.14 -10.19 3.06
N GLY A 123 -3.25 -9.68 3.59
CA GLY A 123 -4.36 -9.19 2.78
C GLY A 123 -3.95 -8.09 1.81
N THR A 124 -3.18 -7.09 2.28
CA THR A 124 -2.73 -5.99 1.40
C THR A 124 -1.76 -6.46 0.31
N VAL A 125 -0.87 -7.40 0.60
CA VAL A 125 0.04 -7.99 -0.41
C VAL A 125 -0.77 -8.75 -1.46
N LEU A 126 -1.76 -9.56 -1.05
CA LEU A 126 -2.63 -10.27 -1.99
C LEU A 126 -3.45 -9.29 -2.85
N GLY A 127 -4.01 -8.24 -2.23
CA GLY A 127 -4.73 -7.19 -2.96
C GLY A 127 -3.84 -6.46 -3.96
N LEU A 128 -2.59 -6.17 -3.61
CA LEU A 128 -1.59 -5.58 -4.52
C LEU A 128 -1.28 -6.50 -5.70
N VAL A 129 -1.10 -7.80 -5.47
CA VAL A 129 -0.88 -8.79 -6.54
C VAL A 129 -2.09 -8.85 -7.47
N LEU A 130 -3.31 -8.84 -6.92
CA LEU A 130 -4.54 -8.84 -7.72
C LEU A 130 -4.68 -7.59 -8.59
N ILE A 131 -4.44 -6.40 -8.04
CA ILE A 131 -4.51 -5.14 -8.81
C ILE A 131 -3.44 -5.12 -9.90
N GLN A 132 -2.22 -5.57 -9.62
CA GLN A 132 -1.17 -5.60 -10.64
C GLN A 132 -1.43 -6.65 -11.72
N ALA A 133 -1.98 -7.82 -11.35
CA ALA A 133 -2.43 -8.83 -12.31
C ALA A 133 -3.55 -8.29 -13.20
N LEU A 134 -4.52 -7.57 -12.62
CA LEU A 134 -5.61 -6.91 -13.36
C LEU A 134 -5.05 -5.87 -14.33
N LYS A 135 -4.13 -5.00 -13.90
CA LYS A 135 -3.52 -3.99 -14.77
C LYS A 135 -2.75 -4.62 -15.93
N ASN A 136 -1.98 -5.67 -15.65
CA ASN A 136 -1.27 -6.41 -16.69
C ASN A 136 -2.27 -7.08 -17.67
N GLY A 137 -3.35 -7.68 -17.17
CA GLY A 137 -4.40 -8.28 -17.98
C GLY A 137 -5.11 -7.26 -18.88
N LEU A 138 -5.48 -6.09 -18.34
CA LEU A 138 -6.09 -5.00 -19.10
C LEU A 138 -5.13 -4.45 -20.17
N SER A 139 -3.85 -4.32 -19.83
CA SER A 139 -2.83 -3.89 -20.78
C SER A 139 -2.65 -4.89 -21.93
N LEU A 140 -2.69 -6.19 -21.65
CA LEU A 140 -2.64 -7.25 -22.67
C LEU A 140 -3.92 -7.31 -23.52
N ALA A 141 -5.07 -6.96 -22.94
CA ALA A 141 -6.33 -6.82 -23.65
C ALA A 141 -6.42 -5.54 -24.50
N GLY A 142 -5.36 -4.71 -24.54
CA GLY A 142 -5.31 -3.49 -25.35
C GLY A 142 -6.10 -2.31 -24.77
N VAL A 143 -6.49 -2.36 -23.49
CA VAL A 143 -7.19 -1.26 -22.82
C VAL A 143 -6.22 -0.11 -22.59
N LYS A 144 -6.62 1.10 -23.01
CA LYS A 144 -5.82 2.32 -22.81
C LYS A 144 -5.69 2.68 -21.32
N SER A 145 -4.67 3.48 -20.99
CA SER A 145 -4.40 3.94 -19.62
C SER A 145 -5.63 4.59 -18.97
N ASP A 146 -6.35 5.44 -19.70
CA ASP A 146 -7.55 6.11 -19.19
C ASP A 146 -8.65 5.11 -18.78
N GLY A 147 -8.85 4.07 -19.58
CA GLY A 147 -9.79 2.99 -19.27
C GLY A 147 -9.36 2.14 -18.07
N THR A 148 -8.04 1.95 -17.91
CA THR A 148 -7.48 1.24 -16.76
C THR A 148 -7.78 1.99 -15.45
N ILE A 149 -7.60 3.31 -15.44
CA ILE A 149 -7.90 4.15 -14.26
C ILE A 149 -9.39 4.07 -13.88
N VAL A 150 -10.29 4.16 -14.88
CA VAL A 150 -11.74 4.04 -14.66
C VAL A 150 -12.09 2.68 -14.06
N LEU A 151 -11.49 1.60 -14.57
CA LEU A 151 -11.74 0.25 -14.07
C LEU A 151 -11.20 0.04 -12.65
N ILE A 152 -10.02 0.56 -12.33
CA ILE A 152 -9.47 0.51 -10.97
C ILE A 152 -10.36 1.28 -10.00
N GLY A 153 -10.83 2.47 -10.39
CA GLY A 153 -11.79 3.24 -9.61
C GLY A 153 -13.12 2.51 -9.39
N ALA A 154 -13.64 1.83 -10.42
CA ALA A 154 -14.83 1.00 -10.31
C ALA A 154 -14.61 -0.18 -9.35
N VAL A 155 -13.45 -0.85 -9.41
CA VAL A 155 -13.08 -1.92 -8.46
C VAL A 155 -13.01 -1.39 -7.03
N LEU A 156 -12.43 -0.22 -6.80
CA LEU A 156 -12.42 0.42 -5.48
C LEU A 156 -13.84 0.63 -4.97
N ILE A 157 -14.70 1.27 -5.75
CA ILE A 157 -16.10 1.53 -5.36
C ILE A 157 -16.83 0.22 -5.05
N LEU A 158 -16.72 -0.79 -5.91
CA LEU A 158 -17.33 -2.10 -5.70
C LEU A 158 -16.82 -2.76 -4.40
N THR A 159 -15.51 -2.72 -4.16
CA THR A 159 -14.91 -3.27 -2.95
C THR A 159 -15.46 -2.59 -1.70
N ILE A 160 -15.62 -1.25 -1.73
CA ILE A 160 -16.17 -0.48 -0.62
C ILE A 160 -17.64 -0.79 -0.39
N LEU A 161 -18.44 -0.91 -1.46
CA LEU A 161 -19.86 -1.24 -1.36
C LEU A 161 -20.07 -2.63 -0.75
N VAL A 162 -19.32 -3.62 -1.25
CA VAL A 162 -19.35 -4.99 -0.71
C VAL A 162 -18.92 -4.99 0.76
N SER A 163 -17.81 -4.31 1.06
CA SER A 163 -17.30 -4.13 2.42
C SER A 163 -18.37 -3.54 3.34
N ASN A 164 -18.98 -2.41 2.97
CA ASN A 164 -20.04 -1.76 3.75
C ASN A 164 -21.26 -2.65 3.95
N PHE A 165 -21.70 -3.34 2.89
CA PHE A 165 -22.89 -4.19 2.94
C PHE A 165 -22.68 -5.41 3.85
N VAL A 166 -21.54 -6.09 3.72
CA VAL A 166 -21.16 -7.22 4.58
C VAL A 166 -21.06 -6.79 6.04
N TYR A 167 -20.50 -5.60 6.31
CA TYR A 167 -20.38 -5.11 7.69
C TYR A 167 -21.71 -4.68 8.32
N ARG A 168 -22.66 -4.15 7.54
CA ARG A 168 -24.01 -3.83 8.06
C ARG A 168 -24.82 -5.08 8.41
N GLY A 169 -24.54 -6.22 7.78
CA GLY A 169 -25.21 -7.49 8.05
C GLY A 169 -24.78 -8.20 9.34
N GLY A 170 -23.61 -7.86 9.90
CA GLY A 170 -23.02 -8.53 11.08
C GLY A 170 -23.35 -7.93 12.45
N THR A 171 -24.13 -6.84 12.51
CA THR A 171 -24.57 -6.20 13.77
C THR A 171 -26.02 -6.54 14.12
N ARG A 172 -26.38 -7.82 14.05
CA ARG A 172 -27.57 -8.37 14.71
C ARG A 172 -27.16 -9.46 15.68
#